data_AF-A0A945FKE9-F1
#
_entry.id   AF-A0A945FKE9-F1
#
_cell.length_a   1.000
_cell.length_b   1.000
_cell.length_c   1.000
_cell.angle_alpha   90.00
_cell.angle_beta   90.00
_cell.angle_gamma   90.00
#
_symmetry.space_group_name_H-M   'P 1'
#
loop_
_entity.id
_entity.type
_entity.pdbx_description
1 polymer ?
#
loop_
_entity_poly.entity_id
_entity_poly.type
_entity_poly.pdbx_seq_one_letter_code
_entity_poly.pdbx_strand_id
1 'polypeptide(L)'
;VVRTMMGCPYWTVSDDAGFTWQAPEPLRQFDGGPVFQQPLSPCPMYCVDQGEYFFLFHNHDGHFEEWTPQDTSWHRRPIYVAHGQFRPGAHQPVWFAEPVFFMDNTGNKIGYGRGRTDLAMYDSVTIRNGMPVLWYPERKFFLLGKKMPMDWLAEMVVRKVGSV
;
A
#
# COMPACT_ATOMS: atom_id res chain seq x y z
N VAL A 1 0.76 7.75 -7.46
CA VAL A 1 -0.22 6.68 -7.15
C VAL A 1 -1.42 7.30 -6.47
N VAL A 2 -2.63 6.89 -6.83
CA VAL A 2 -3.89 7.47 -6.32
C VAL A 2 -4.88 6.37 -5.96
N ARG A 3 -5.64 6.60 -4.90
CA ARG A 3 -6.78 5.75 -4.52
C ARG A 3 -7.94 5.96 -5.49
N THR A 4 -8.71 4.91 -5.75
CA THR A 4 -9.89 4.98 -6.61
C THR A 4 -11.06 4.21 -6.00
N MET A 5 -12.26 4.36 -6.60
CA MET A 5 -13.43 3.53 -6.30
C MET A 5 -13.46 2.24 -7.13
N MET A 6 -12.43 1.98 -7.95
CA MET A 6 -12.40 0.85 -8.90
C MET A 6 -11.89 -0.46 -8.27
N GLY A 7 -11.74 -0.51 -6.95
CA GLY A 7 -11.17 -1.68 -6.26
C GLY A 7 -9.67 -1.87 -6.46
N CYS A 8 -8.97 -0.88 -7.03
CA CYS A 8 -7.52 -0.91 -7.20
C CYS A 8 -6.88 0.50 -7.15
N PRO A 9 -5.58 0.60 -6.81
CA PRO A 9 -4.83 1.84 -6.97
C PRO A 9 -4.60 2.12 -8.44
N TYR A 10 -4.50 3.40 -8.80
CA TYR A 10 -4.02 3.81 -10.12
C TYR A 10 -2.69 4.54 -9.98
N TRP A 11 -1.88 4.50 -11.03
CA TRP A 11 -0.62 5.22 -11.11
C TRP A 11 -0.51 5.95 -12.45
N THR A 12 0.35 6.95 -12.45
CA THR A 12 0.80 7.70 -13.63
C THR A 12 2.16 8.29 -13.28
N VAL A 13 2.95 8.61 -14.29
CA VAL A 13 4.28 9.21 -14.17
C VAL A 13 4.27 10.54 -14.89
N SER A 14 5.03 11.47 -14.32
CA SER A 14 5.44 12.71 -14.96
C SER A 14 6.96 12.70 -15.07
N ASP A 15 7.48 13.03 -16.24
CA ASP A 15 8.91 13.22 -16.52
C ASP A 15 9.33 14.70 -16.44
N ASP A 16 8.37 15.60 -16.23
CA ASP A 16 8.55 17.05 -16.20
C ASP A 16 8.19 17.65 -14.83
N ALA A 17 8.40 16.93 -13.73
CA ALA A 17 8.14 17.40 -12.37
C ALA A 17 6.67 17.79 -12.08
N GLY A 18 5.73 17.17 -12.80
CA GLY A 18 4.30 17.19 -12.52
C GLY A 18 3.47 18.10 -13.41
N PHE A 19 4.06 18.71 -14.45
CA PHE A 19 3.31 19.55 -15.39
C PHE A 19 2.44 18.73 -16.34
N THR A 20 2.97 17.62 -16.84
CA THR A 20 2.26 16.66 -17.68
C THR A 20 2.33 15.26 -17.09
N TRP A 21 1.32 14.45 -17.40
CA TRP A 21 1.15 13.11 -16.86
C TRP A 21 0.75 12.17 -17.98
N GLN A 22 1.29 10.95 -17.94
CA GLN A 22 0.82 9.87 -18.79
C GLN A 22 -0.62 9.48 -18.43
N ALA A 23 -1.30 8.77 -19.33
CA ALA A 23 -2.62 8.23 -19.04
C ALA A 23 -2.55 7.33 -17.79
N PRO A 24 -3.45 7.49 -16.81
CA PRO A 24 -3.39 6.71 -15.59
C PRO A 24 -3.81 5.26 -15.83
N GLU A 25 -3.10 4.33 -15.19
CA GLU A 25 -3.32 2.89 -15.32
C GLU A 25 -3.46 2.20 -13.95
N PRO A 26 -4.14 1.04 -13.85
CA PRO A 26 -4.17 0.25 -12.63
C PRO A 26 -2.75 -0.15 -12.18
N LEU A 27 -2.47 -0.01 -10.89
CA LEU A 27 -1.21 -0.44 -10.29
C LEU A 27 -1.16 -1.96 -10.21
N ARG A 28 -0.13 -2.54 -10.81
CA ARG A 28 0.12 -3.98 -10.84
C ARG A 28 1.28 -4.34 -9.94
N GLN A 29 1.46 -5.63 -9.71
CA GLN A 29 2.64 -6.14 -9.04
C GLN A 29 3.89 -5.97 -9.92
N PHE A 30 3.79 -6.19 -11.23
CA PHE A 30 4.83 -5.96 -12.24
C PHE A 30 4.16 -5.80 -13.60
N ASP A 31 4.92 -5.49 -14.65
CA ASP A 31 4.37 -5.34 -16.02
C ASP A 31 3.67 -6.62 -16.47
N GLY A 32 2.39 -6.53 -16.84
CA GLY A 32 1.55 -7.68 -17.17
C GLY A 32 1.14 -8.57 -15.98
N GLY A 33 1.61 -8.26 -14.77
CA GLY A 33 1.25 -8.97 -13.54
C GLY A 33 -0.15 -8.64 -13.00
N PRO A 34 -0.54 -9.26 -11.88
CA PRO A 34 -1.85 -9.03 -11.26
C PRO A 34 -2.00 -7.58 -10.80
N VAL A 35 -3.24 -7.06 -10.86
CA VAL A 35 -3.60 -5.74 -10.33
C VAL A 35 -3.73 -5.84 -8.81
N PHE A 36 -3.12 -4.89 -8.09
CA PHE A 36 -3.31 -4.80 -6.64
C PHE A 36 -4.77 -4.51 -6.29
N GLN A 37 -5.34 -5.31 -5.40
CA GLN A 37 -6.67 -5.07 -4.86
C GLN A 37 -6.58 -4.09 -3.70
N GLN A 38 -7.24 -2.95 -3.83
CA GLN A 38 -7.24 -1.89 -2.84
C GLN A 38 -8.59 -1.18 -2.87
N PRO A 39 -9.32 -1.11 -1.74
CA PRO A 39 -10.57 -0.37 -1.72
C PRO A 39 -10.29 1.14 -1.83
N LEU A 40 -11.34 1.96 -1.84
CA LEU A 40 -11.15 3.40 -1.65
C LEU A 40 -10.53 3.67 -0.27
N SER A 41 -9.21 3.75 -0.20
CA SER A 41 -8.37 3.96 0.98
C SER A 41 -7.03 4.53 0.52
N PRO A 42 -6.28 5.29 1.34
CA PRO A 42 -4.94 5.77 0.95
C PRO A 42 -4.07 4.64 0.38
N CYS A 43 -3.21 4.97 -0.59
CA CYS A 43 -2.30 4.04 -1.26
C CYS A 43 -0.84 4.44 -1.00
N PRO A 44 -0.39 4.44 0.26
CA PRO A 44 0.91 4.98 0.60
C PRO A 44 2.03 4.08 0.08
N MET A 45 3.01 4.72 -0.54
CA MET A 45 4.22 4.11 -1.08
C MET A 45 5.39 5.00 -0.71
N TYR A 46 6.40 4.42 -0.08
CA TYR A 46 7.56 5.16 0.44
C TYR A 46 8.85 4.60 -0.11
N CYS A 47 9.74 5.49 -0.53
CA CYS A 47 11.14 5.18 -0.79
C CYS A 47 11.85 5.02 0.56
N VAL A 48 12.46 3.86 0.80
CA VAL A 48 13.18 3.54 2.05
C VAL A 48 14.69 3.50 1.87
N ASP A 49 15.15 3.26 0.65
CA ASP A 49 16.54 3.40 0.23
C ASP A 49 16.58 3.64 -1.30
N GLN A 50 17.76 3.82 -1.89
CA GLN A 50 17.92 4.11 -3.32
C GLN A 50 17.24 3.05 -4.22
N GLY A 51 16.07 3.41 -4.76
CA GLY A 51 15.30 2.54 -5.64
C GLY A 51 14.52 1.44 -4.91
N GLU A 52 14.53 1.43 -3.57
CA GLU A 52 13.82 0.47 -2.73
C GLU A 52 12.60 1.14 -2.10
N TYR A 53 11.45 0.48 -2.21
CA TYR A 53 10.15 1.00 -1.81
C TYR A 53 9.40 -0.03 -0.98
N PHE A 54 8.42 0.43 -0.21
CA PHE A 54 7.34 -0.45 0.21
C PHE A 54 6.00 0.18 -0.10
N PHE A 55 5.00 -0.67 -0.32
CA PHE A 55 3.62 -0.29 -0.60
C PHE A 55 2.70 -0.95 0.44
N LEU A 56 1.83 -0.15 1.08
CA LEU A 56 0.83 -0.66 2.03
C LEU A 56 -0.56 -0.60 1.42
N PHE A 57 -1.29 -1.71 1.55
CA PHE A 57 -2.60 -1.89 0.93
C PHE A 57 -3.41 -2.96 1.67
N HIS A 58 -4.67 -3.19 1.28
CA HIS A 58 -5.58 -4.05 2.04
C HIS A 58 -5.77 -5.44 1.43
N ASN A 59 -5.37 -5.62 0.16
CA ASN A 59 -5.47 -6.88 -0.58
C ASN A 59 -6.91 -7.38 -0.78
N HIS A 60 -7.84 -6.45 -0.96
CA HIS A 60 -9.22 -6.70 -1.39
C HIS A 60 -9.77 -5.42 -2.06
N ASP A 61 -10.86 -5.51 -2.81
CA ASP A 61 -11.39 -4.43 -3.65
C ASP A 61 -12.39 -3.50 -2.93
N GLY A 62 -12.72 -3.83 -1.68
CA GLY A 62 -13.79 -3.20 -0.89
C GLY A 62 -14.86 -4.17 -0.44
N HIS A 63 -14.95 -5.33 -1.08
CA HIS A 63 -15.69 -6.48 -0.55
C HIS A 63 -14.81 -7.21 0.46
N PHE A 64 -15.22 -7.20 1.73
CA PHE A 64 -14.46 -7.84 2.80
C PHE A 64 -15.40 -8.24 3.92
N GLU A 65 -15.44 -9.54 4.24
CA GLU A 65 -16.43 -10.11 5.16
C GLU A 65 -17.86 -9.73 4.71
N GLU A 66 -18.69 -9.16 5.59
CA GLU A 66 -20.03 -8.67 5.27
C GLU A 66 -20.07 -7.27 4.62
N TRP A 67 -18.91 -6.61 4.46
CA TRP A 67 -18.83 -5.21 4.06
C TRP A 67 -18.68 -5.02 2.55
N THR A 68 -19.21 -3.89 2.08
CA THR A 68 -19.20 -3.47 0.67
C THR A 68 -18.26 -2.28 0.47
N PRO A 69 -17.90 -1.89 -0.77
CA PRO A 69 -17.00 -0.77 -1.03
C PRO A 69 -17.42 0.58 -0.43
N GLN A 70 -18.68 0.75 -0.03
CA GLN A 70 -19.20 1.94 0.63
C GLN A 70 -18.92 1.97 2.14
N ASP A 71 -18.66 0.81 2.75
CA ASP A 71 -18.52 0.59 4.20
C ASP A 71 -17.11 0.95 4.73
N THR A 72 -16.58 2.10 4.32
CA THR A 72 -15.17 2.50 4.49
C THR A 72 -14.66 2.61 5.93
N SER A 73 -15.54 2.53 6.92
CA SER A 73 -15.18 2.50 8.35
C SER A 73 -14.92 1.08 8.87
N TRP A 74 -15.25 0.05 8.08
CA TRP A 74 -15.17 -1.35 8.53
C TRP A 74 -14.31 -2.23 7.63
N HIS A 75 -14.41 -2.08 6.30
CA HIS A 75 -13.68 -2.95 5.37
C HIS A 75 -12.22 -2.56 5.16
N ARG A 76 -11.73 -1.42 5.65
CA ARG A 76 -10.32 -1.01 5.43
C ARG A 76 -9.38 -1.76 6.37
N ARG A 77 -9.32 -3.08 6.23
CA ARG A 77 -8.44 -4.02 6.94
C ARG A 77 -8.45 -5.38 6.21
N PRO A 78 -7.45 -6.24 6.40
CA PRO A 78 -6.18 -6.01 7.11
C PRO A 78 -5.25 -5.12 6.29
N ILE A 79 -4.01 -4.93 6.75
CA ILE A 79 -2.93 -4.30 5.98
C ILE A 79 -1.93 -5.36 5.56
N TYR A 80 -1.64 -5.38 4.27
CA TYR A 80 -0.54 -6.06 3.62
C TYR A 80 0.55 -5.06 3.25
N VAL A 81 1.77 -5.57 3.14
CA VAL A 81 2.90 -4.84 2.58
C VAL A 81 3.44 -5.58 1.36
N ALA A 82 3.95 -4.84 0.39
CA ALA A 82 4.79 -5.40 -0.66
C ALA A 82 6.06 -4.56 -0.79
N HIS A 83 7.22 -5.22 -0.75
CA HIS A 83 8.50 -4.63 -1.10
C HIS A 83 8.53 -4.32 -2.60
N GLY A 84 9.05 -3.16 -3.00
CA GLY A 84 9.09 -2.70 -4.36
C GLY A 84 10.47 -2.23 -4.79
N GLN A 85 10.88 -2.55 -6.00
CA GLN A 85 12.13 -2.12 -6.60
C GLN A 85 11.88 -1.30 -7.85
N PHE A 86 12.61 -0.20 -7.97
CA PHE A 86 12.68 0.56 -9.22
C PHE A 86 13.28 -0.30 -10.32
N ARG A 87 12.62 -0.33 -11.48
CA ARG A 87 13.05 -1.06 -12.68
C ARG A 87 13.24 -0.06 -13.81
N PRO A 88 14.49 0.38 -14.06
CA PRO A 88 14.78 1.25 -15.19
C PRO A 88 14.31 0.61 -16.50
N GLY A 89 13.44 1.30 -17.24
CA GLY A 89 12.91 0.84 -18.53
C GLY A 89 11.67 -0.08 -18.46
N ALA A 90 11.16 -0.39 -17.26
CA ALA A 90 9.84 -1.00 -17.13
C ALA A 90 8.73 0.01 -17.48
N HIS A 91 7.57 -0.49 -17.93
CA HIS A 91 6.39 0.34 -18.17
C HIS A 91 5.89 0.91 -16.84
N GLN A 92 5.60 0.04 -15.88
CA GLN A 92 5.40 0.43 -14.48
C GLN A 92 6.77 0.54 -13.79
N PRO A 93 7.19 1.73 -13.31
CA PRO A 93 8.58 1.93 -12.88
C PRO A 93 8.99 1.20 -11.61
N VAL A 94 8.01 0.79 -10.78
CA VAL A 94 8.27 0.02 -9.56
C VAL A 94 7.59 -1.33 -9.68
N TRP A 95 8.35 -2.40 -9.53
CA TRP A 95 7.83 -3.76 -9.44
C TRP A 95 7.88 -4.25 -8.00
N PHE A 96 6.91 -5.06 -7.61
CA PHE A 96 6.68 -5.49 -6.26
C PHE A 96 6.90 -7.00 -6.10
N ALA A 97 7.34 -7.40 -4.91
CA ALA A 97 7.37 -8.78 -4.48
C ALA A 97 5.96 -9.31 -4.20
N GLU A 98 5.86 -10.59 -3.84
CA GLU A 98 4.61 -11.14 -3.30
C GLU A 98 4.19 -10.40 -2.02
N PRO A 99 2.88 -10.07 -1.88
CA PRO A 99 2.38 -9.43 -0.68
C PRO A 99 2.56 -10.28 0.58
N VAL A 100 2.90 -9.62 1.68
CA VAL A 100 2.98 -10.24 3.00
C VAL A 100 1.96 -9.59 3.94
N PHE A 101 1.22 -10.40 4.70
CA PHE A 101 0.36 -9.90 5.77
C PHE A 101 1.21 -9.12 6.78
N PHE A 102 0.78 -7.90 7.11
CA PHE A 102 1.55 -7.01 7.97
C PHE A 102 0.89 -6.78 9.33
N MET A 103 -0.38 -6.35 9.33
CA MET A 103 -1.10 -6.10 10.56
C MET A 103 -2.61 -6.08 10.36
N ASP A 104 -3.32 -6.38 11.43
CA ASP A 104 -4.77 -6.23 11.52
C ASP A 104 -5.16 -5.93 12.97
N ASN A 105 -6.36 -5.42 13.16
CA ASN A 105 -6.99 -5.27 14.47
C ASN A 105 -8.10 -6.30 14.73
N THR A 106 -8.18 -7.33 13.87
CA THR A 106 -9.12 -8.46 13.94
C THR A 106 -10.59 -8.05 14.02
N GLY A 107 -10.94 -6.86 13.49
CA GLY A 107 -12.31 -6.35 13.49
C GLY A 107 -12.76 -5.82 14.85
N ASN A 108 -11.83 -5.57 15.78
CA ASN A 108 -12.17 -4.99 17.07
C ASN A 108 -12.70 -3.56 16.89
N LYS A 109 -13.96 -3.33 17.23
CA LYS A 109 -14.62 -2.02 17.08
C LYS A 109 -14.27 -1.12 18.25
N ILE A 110 -14.00 0.16 17.96
CA ILE A 110 -13.92 1.21 18.98
C ILE A 110 -14.69 2.46 18.52
N GLY A 111 -15.07 3.30 19.48
CA GLY A 111 -15.77 4.56 19.24
C GLY A 111 -17.29 4.48 19.47
N TYR A 112 -17.93 5.65 19.43
CA TYR A 112 -19.37 5.80 19.64
C TYR A 112 -20.20 5.19 18.49
N GLY A 113 -21.43 4.77 18.78
CA GLY A 113 -22.35 4.20 17.79
C GLY A 113 -21.93 2.80 17.34
N ARG A 114 -21.91 2.55 16.02
CA ARG A 114 -21.47 1.27 15.44
C ARG A 114 -19.96 1.01 15.57
N GLY A 115 -19.21 1.99 16.08
CA GLY A 115 -17.75 1.96 16.13
C GLY A 115 -17.12 1.86 14.74
N ARG A 116 -15.80 1.64 14.71
CA ARG A 116 -15.02 1.50 13.48
C ARG A 116 -13.85 0.53 13.66
N THR A 117 -13.42 -0.06 12.55
CA THR A 117 -12.33 -1.04 12.48
C THR A 117 -11.28 -0.67 11.43
N ASP A 118 -11.41 0.48 10.76
CA ASP A 118 -10.53 0.85 9.65
C ASP A 118 -9.09 1.15 10.07
N LEU A 119 -8.17 0.56 9.33
CA LEU A 119 -6.77 0.94 9.20
C LEU A 119 -6.61 1.80 7.94
N ALA A 120 -7.36 2.92 7.86
CA ALA A 120 -7.25 3.84 6.73
C ALA A 120 -5.89 4.53 6.79
N MET A 121 -4.89 3.98 6.09
CA MET A 121 -3.46 4.30 6.11
C MET A 121 -3.13 5.74 5.67
N TYR A 122 -3.66 6.73 6.38
CA TYR A 122 -3.20 8.12 6.38
C TYR A 122 -1.91 8.19 7.18
N ASP A 123 -0.90 7.48 6.68
CA ASP A 123 0.33 7.22 7.37
C ASP A 123 1.46 8.16 6.92
N SER A 124 2.59 8.03 7.60
CA SER A 124 3.85 8.67 7.25
C SER A 124 5.01 7.82 7.74
N VAL A 125 6.18 8.04 7.17
CA VAL A 125 7.40 7.30 7.52
C VAL A 125 8.48 8.26 7.95
N THR A 126 9.16 7.92 9.04
CA THR A 126 10.43 8.54 9.42
C THR A 126 11.52 7.48 9.40
N ILE A 127 12.64 7.75 8.74
CA ILE A 127 13.82 6.89 8.78
C ILE A 127 14.79 7.48 9.79
N ARG A 128 15.13 6.72 10.84
CA ARG A 128 16.10 7.15 11.86
C ARG A 128 17.13 6.05 12.06
N ASN A 129 18.41 6.38 11.87
CA ASN A 129 19.53 5.43 11.98
C ASN A 129 19.31 4.15 11.13
N GLY A 130 18.86 4.32 9.89
CA GLY A 130 18.57 3.20 8.98
C GLY A 130 17.32 2.36 9.35
N MET A 131 16.55 2.77 10.35
CA MET A 131 15.32 2.10 10.77
C MET A 131 14.09 2.92 10.35
N PRO A 132 13.28 2.44 9.39
CA PRO A 132 11.97 2.99 9.12
C PRO A 132 11.01 2.82 10.31
N VAL A 133 10.29 3.88 10.64
CA VAL A 133 9.16 3.87 11.57
C VAL A 133 7.93 4.38 10.83
N LEU A 134 6.93 3.52 10.73
CA LEU A 134 5.62 3.82 10.18
C LEU A 134 4.74 4.44 11.27
N TRP A 135 4.21 5.63 11.01
CA TRP A 135 3.24 6.31 11.85
C TRP A 135 1.88 6.22 11.20
N TYR A 136 0.90 5.61 11.86
CA TYR A 136 -0.42 5.37 11.26
C TYR A 136 -1.56 5.60 12.26
N PRO A 137 -2.71 6.11 11.79
CA PRO A 137 -3.90 6.25 12.62
C PRO A 137 -4.61 4.90 12.73
N GLU A 138 -4.58 4.32 13.92
CA GLU A 138 -5.35 3.12 14.19
C GLU A 138 -6.80 3.48 14.54
N ARG A 139 -7.74 3.03 13.70
CA ARG A 139 -9.18 3.32 13.78
C ARG A 139 -9.48 4.82 13.88
N LYS A 140 -8.55 5.67 13.45
CA LYS A 140 -8.56 7.14 13.65
C LYS A 140 -8.79 7.58 15.11
N PHE A 141 -8.37 6.75 16.07
CA PHE A 141 -8.39 7.08 17.49
C PHE A 141 -6.98 7.24 18.05
N PHE A 142 -6.06 6.35 17.66
CA PHE A 142 -4.69 6.36 18.13
C PHE A 142 -3.75 6.67 16.98
N LEU A 143 -2.70 7.46 17.23
CA LEU A 143 -1.55 7.53 16.34
C LEU A 143 -0.50 6.57 16.89
N LEU A 144 -0.21 5.49 16.16
CA LEU A 144 0.72 4.46 16.57
C LEU A 144 2.00 4.50 15.72
N GLY A 145 3.12 4.13 16.32
CA GLY A 145 4.40 3.95 15.64
C GLY A 145 4.77 2.47 15.56
N LYS A 146 5.08 1.97 14.36
CA LYS A 146 5.54 0.60 14.13
C LYS A 146 6.90 0.61 13.43
N LYS A 147 7.90 -0.03 14.04
CA LYS A 147 9.21 -0.23 13.42
C LYS A 147 9.08 -1.23 12.28
N MET A 148 9.74 -0.94 11.16
CA MET A 148 9.79 -1.80 9.98
C MET A 148 11.25 -2.08 9.63
N PRO A 149 11.87 -3.14 10.18
CA PRO A 149 13.26 -3.46 9.89
C PRO A 149 13.49 -3.71 8.40
N MET A 150 14.57 -3.15 7.85
CA MET A 150 14.92 -3.28 6.43
C MET A 150 15.19 -4.73 6.03
N ASP A 151 15.81 -5.53 6.92
CA ASP A 151 16.12 -6.93 6.64
C ASP A 151 14.84 -7.75 6.35
N TRP A 152 13.74 -7.45 7.04
CA TRP A 152 12.45 -8.09 6.80
C TRP A 152 11.83 -7.69 5.45
N LEU A 153 12.01 -6.44 5.01
CA LEU A 153 11.62 -6.04 3.66
C LEU A 153 12.48 -6.72 2.60
N ALA A 154 13.78 -6.89 2.85
CA ALA A 154 14.72 -7.53 1.94
C ALA A 154 14.44 -9.03 1.71
N GLU A 155 13.78 -9.70 2.65
CA GLU A 155 13.30 -11.09 2.48
C GLU A 155 12.21 -11.21 1.40
N MET A 156 11.52 -10.11 1.06
CA MET A 156 10.50 -10.07 0.03
C MET A 156 11.16 -9.90 -1.35
N VAL A 157 11.30 -11.00 -2.08
CA VAL A 157 12.04 -11.05 -3.35
C VAL A 157 11.20 -10.49 -4.51
N VAL A 158 11.65 -9.39 -5.10
CA VAL A 158 11.04 -8.82 -6.31
C VAL A 158 11.52 -9.58 -7.55
N ARG A 159 10.59 -9.87 -8.47
CA ARG A 159 10.86 -10.55 -9.74
C ARG A 159 12.02 -9.88 -10.50
N LYS A 160 12.91 -10.69 -11.07
CA LYS A 160 13.98 -10.24 -11.99
C LYS A 160 13.45 -10.09 -13.41
N VAL A 161 13.95 -9.09 -14.11
CA VAL A 161 13.68 -8.89 -15.55
C VAL A 161 14.14 -10.15 -16.31
N GLY A 162 13.25 -10.76 -17.11
CA GLY A 162 13.54 -11.94 -17.93
C GLY A 162 13.29 -13.30 -17.29
N SER A 163 12.80 -13.37 -16.05
CA SER A 163 12.19 -14.61 -15.55
C SER A 163 10.83 -14.78 -16.23
N VAL A 164 10.59 -15.89 -16.94
CA VAL A 164 9.26 -16.30 -17.45
C VAL A 164 8.67 -17.28 -16.46
#